data_AF-A0A0F4YZ57-F1
#
_entry.id   AF-A0A0F4YZ57-F1
#
_cell.length_a   1.000
_cell.length_b   1.000
_cell.length_c   1.000
_cell.angle_alpha   90.00
_cell.angle_beta   90.00
_cell.angle_gamma   90.00
#
_symmetry.space_group_name_H-M   'P 1'
#
loop_
_entity.id
_entity.type
_entity.pdbx_description
1 polymer ?
#
loop_
_entity_poly.entity_id
_entity_poly.type
_entity_poly.pdbx_seq_one_letter_code
_entity_poly.pdbx_strand_id
1 'polypeptide(L)'
;MAPKEDKPTVPIQPVPEKRGYEFGGPIGAFGIVFGLPVLVYCFAFFCNDVSGCPAPSLLHPSTLSLEKLKQEIGWPEGGISALYDTQVTLWVLAYYFLSLVMQIFLPGQEVEGVVLACGGRHKYKFNAFLSAVLILAGCAAGTYLYGADFVVWTFLWDNYLQVLTANLLITVVISIWVYVRSFSIPEPGQPNPELRELAPGGHSGNVLYDFFIGRELNSRIKLPIPFVSEVSRTIDIGVFCEMRPGLLGWVLLDLSNIAHQYRTYGYITDSIVLITLFQAFYVLDALYMEPAILTTMDIIMDGFGYMLAFGDLVWVPFIYSTQTRYLAVFPLELGASGVAIVLAVSGIGYYIFRSANNQKNRFRTNPDDPRVKHLKFITTASGSKLITSGWWGTARHINYLGDWIMSWAYCLPTGVAGYVIQETINPTTGDTVRRAVQTPEVRGWGMIFTYFFLVYFGILLIHRERRDEEKCKKKYGADWDRYTSMVRSRIIPGIY
;
A
#
# COMPACT_ATOMS: atom_id res chain seq x y z
N MET A 1 -16.67 44.91 33.25
CA MET A 1 -16.72 43.44 33.38
C MET A 1 -15.79 42.87 32.32
N ALA A 2 -14.65 42.32 32.72
CA ALA A 2 -13.81 41.56 31.81
C ALA A 2 -14.61 40.36 31.28
N PRO A 3 -14.47 39.97 30.00
CA PRO A 3 -15.11 38.77 29.50
C PRO A 3 -14.57 37.58 30.31
N LYS A 4 -15.47 36.76 30.84
CA LYS A 4 -15.10 35.47 31.43
C LYS A 4 -14.41 34.68 30.32
N GLU A 5 -13.12 34.41 30.47
CA GLU A 5 -12.46 33.35 29.72
C GLU A 5 -13.23 32.06 30.04
N ASP A 6 -13.98 31.55 29.06
CA ASP A 6 -14.52 30.19 29.13
C ASP A 6 -13.32 29.25 29.29
N LYS A 7 -13.20 28.64 30.48
CA LYS A 7 -12.20 27.61 30.71
C LYS A 7 -12.38 26.55 29.62
N PRO A 8 -11.31 26.13 28.91
CA PRO A 8 -11.43 25.10 27.89
C PRO A 8 -12.01 23.85 28.57
N THR A 9 -13.25 23.50 28.18
CA THR A 9 -13.92 22.30 28.66
C THR A 9 -13.11 21.11 28.19
N VAL A 10 -12.52 20.38 29.14
CA VAL A 10 -11.76 19.16 28.83
C VAL A 10 -12.70 18.17 28.14
N PRO A 11 -12.35 17.67 26.94
CA PRO A 11 -13.13 16.67 26.23
C PRO A 11 -13.43 15.46 27.11
N ILE A 12 -14.61 14.89 26.97
CA ILE A 12 -15.04 13.69 27.73
C ILE A 12 -15.01 12.51 26.78
N GLN A 13 -14.57 11.35 27.28
CA GLN A 13 -14.52 10.15 26.47
C GLN A 13 -15.93 9.68 26.07
N PRO A 14 -16.21 9.53 24.76
CA PRO A 14 -17.50 9.06 24.28
C PRO A 14 -17.66 7.56 24.53
N VAL A 15 -18.92 7.09 24.49
CA VAL A 15 -19.19 5.66 24.38
C VAL A 15 -18.81 5.21 22.97
N PRO A 16 -17.88 4.25 22.82
CA PRO A 16 -17.44 3.80 21.49
C PRO A 16 -18.59 3.19 20.69
N GLU A 17 -18.75 3.59 19.43
CA GLU A 17 -19.70 2.97 18.52
C GLU A 17 -19.29 1.51 18.29
N LYS A 18 -20.19 0.55 18.55
CA LYS A 18 -19.91 -0.86 18.26
C LYS A 18 -20.17 -1.18 16.80
N ARG A 19 -19.12 -1.59 16.08
CA ARG A 19 -19.22 -2.16 14.74
C ARG A 19 -19.07 -3.69 14.78
N GLY A 20 -19.77 -4.37 13.89
CA GLY A 20 -19.64 -5.82 13.71
C GLY A 20 -18.27 -6.21 13.12
N TYR A 21 -17.99 -7.52 13.12
CA TYR A 21 -16.75 -8.05 12.55
C TYR A 21 -16.62 -7.74 11.05
N GLU A 22 -15.48 -7.18 10.67
CA GLU A 22 -15.00 -7.08 9.29
C GLU A 22 -13.96 -8.20 8.99
N PHE A 23 -13.56 -8.35 7.73
CA PHE A 23 -12.52 -9.30 7.32
C PHE A 23 -12.76 -10.76 7.73
N GLY A 24 -14.00 -11.22 7.79
CA GLY A 24 -14.33 -12.58 8.23
C GLY A 24 -14.15 -12.82 9.73
N GLY A 25 -14.03 -11.75 10.53
CA GLY A 25 -13.96 -11.81 11.98
C GLY A 25 -12.70 -12.52 12.50
N PRO A 26 -12.78 -13.21 13.65
CA PRO A 26 -11.61 -13.81 14.28
C PRO A 26 -10.87 -14.84 13.40
N ILE A 27 -11.60 -15.60 12.57
CA ILE A 27 -10.99 -16.60 11.66
C ILE A 27 -10.19 -15.91 10.56
N GLY A 28 -10.75 -14.85 9.97
CA GLY A 28 -10.02 -14.08 8.96
C GLY A 28 -8.86 -13.29 9.55
N ALA A 29 -9.01 -12.74 10.75
CA ALA A 29 -7.90 -12.13 11.50
C ALA A 29 -6.76 -13.13 11.73
N PHE A 30 -7.05 -14.37 12.12
CA PHE A 30 -6.05 -15.43 12.24
C PHE A 30 -5.35 -15.71 10.90
N GLY A 31 -6.13 -15.89 9.83
CA GLY A 31 -5.60 -16.12 8.49
C GLY A 31 -4.71 -14.98 8.00
N ILE A 32 -5.04 -13.73 8.33
CA ILE A 32 -4.25 -12.57 7.93
C ILE A 32 -2.97 -12.46 8.75
N VAL A 33 -3.08 -12.51 10.09
CA VAL A 33 -1.94 -12.33 11.00
C VAL A 33 -0.86 -13.38 10.78
N PHE A 34 -1.24 -14.65 10.59
CA PHE A 34 -0.27 -15.75 10.46
C PHE A 34 -0.05 -16.21 9.01
N GLY A 35 -1.04 -16.05 8.13
CA GLY A 35 -0.96 -16.52 6.75
C GLY A 35 -0.32 -15.53 5.78
N LEU A 36 -0.59 -14.21 5.90
CA LEU A 36 -0.01 -13.25 4.96
C LEU A 36 1.51 -13.12 5.08
N PRO A 37 2.15 -13.15 6.27
CA PRO A 37 3.61 -13.17 6.34
C PRO A 37 4.22 -14.35 5.57
N VAL A 38 3.62 -15.54 5.69
CA VAL A 38 4.05 -16.73 4.93
C VAL A 38 3.86 -16.49 3.44
N LEU A 39 2.74 -15.90 3.01
CA LEU A 39 2.49 -15.59 1.61
C LEU A 39 3.58 -14.66 1.03
N VAL A 40 4.01 -13.62 1.76
CA VAL A 40 5.06 -12.72 1.29
C VAL A 40 6.40 -13.46 1.11
N TYR A 41 6.76 -14.36 2.02
CA TYR A 41 7.92 -15.24 1.81
C TYR A 41 7.74 -16.19 0.64
N CYS A 42 6.55 -16.75 0.43
CA CYS A 42 6.25 -17.57 -0.74
C CYS A 42 6.49 -16.80 -2.04
N PHE A 43 6.12 -15.52 -2.11
CA PHE A 43 6.43 -14.68 -3.28
C PHE A 43 7.94 -14.53 -3.49
N ALA A 44 8.69 -14.28 -2.41
CA ALA A 44 10.15 -14.14 -2.48
C ALA A 44 10.87 -15.44 -2.88
N PHE A 45 10.41 -16.59 -2.38
CA PHE A 45 11.04 -17.88 -2.61
C PHE A 45 10.56 -18.58 -3.88
N PHE A 46 9.29 -18.45 -4.26
CA PHE A 46 8.76 -19.18 -5.41
C PHE A 46 8.95 -18.44 -6.73
N CYS A 47 9.25 -17.15 -6.69
CA CYS A 47 9.67 -16.35 -7.85
C CYS A 47 11.05 -15.76 -7.55
N ASN A 48 12.10 -16.50 -7.92
CA ASN A 48 13.47 -16.24 -7.48
C ASN A 48 14.48 -16.27 -8.64
N ASP A 49 15.68 -15.77 -8.37
CA ASP A 49 16.85 -15.71 -9.26
C ASP A 49 17.74 -16.97 -9.24
N VAL A 50 17.34 -18.00 -8.49
CA VAL A 50 18.08 -19.28 -8.35
C VAL A 50 17.62 -20.30 -9.40
N SER A 51 16.32 -20.55 -9.48
CA SER A 51 15.73 -21.58 -10.36
C SER A 51 14.69 -21.06 -11.33
N GLY A 52 13.92 -20.05 -10.96
CA GLY A 52 12.89 -19.51 -11.85
C GLY A 52 11.70 -18.85 -11.13
N CYS A 53 10.73 -18.48 -11.96
CA CYS A 53 9.46 -17.94 -11.55
C CYS A 53 8.33 -18.54 -12.40
N PRO A 54 7.55 -19.52 -11.89
CA PRO A 54 7.72 -20.16 -10.58
C PRO A 54 8.97 -21.07 -10.49
N ALA A 55 9.38 -21.41 -9.28
CA ALA A 55 10.32 -22.51 -9.02
C ALA A 55 9.84 -23.81 -9.72
N PRO A 56 10.70 -24.54 -10.44
CA PRO A 56 10.30 -25.64 -11.33
C PRO A 56 9.44 -26.74 -10.68
N SER A 57 9.70 -27.12 -9.43
CA SER A 57 8.94 -28.15 -8.72
C SER A 57 7.48 -27.77 -8.47
N LEU A 58 7.13 -26.49 -8.52
CA LEU A 58 5.74 -26.04 -8.40
C LEU A 58 4.91 -26.38 -9.64
N LEU A 59 5.54 -26.59 -10.80
CA LEU A 59 4.88 -26.98 -12.04
C LEU A 59 4.53 -28.48 -12.07
N HIS A 60 5.25 -29.29 -11.30
CA HIS A 60 5.06 -30.75 -11.21
C HIS A 60 4.85 -31.22 -9.78
N PRO A 61 3.69 -30.94 -9.16
CA PRO A 61 3.41 -31.29 -7.77
C PRO A 61 3.56 -32.79 -7.46
N SER A 62 3.35 -33.66 -8.45
CA SER A 62 3.48 -35.11 -8.33
C SER A 62 4.92 -35.59 -8.12
N THR A 63 5.92 -34.77 -8.44
CA THR A 63 7.35 -35.09 -8.30
C THR A 63 8.05 -34.24 -7.24
N LEU A 64 7.28 -33.48 -6.46
CA LEU A 64 7.79 -32.54 -5.48
C LEU A 64 8.39 -33.29 -4.28
N SER A 65 9.67 -33.06 -4.03
CA SER A 65 10.33 -33.43 -2.78
C SER A 65 10.79 -32.16 -2.06
N LEU A 66 10.74 -32.18 -0.73
CA LEU A 66 11.12 -31.01 0.07
C LEU A 66 12.59 -30.61 -0.16
N GLU A 67 13.47 -31.58 -0.34
CA GLU A 67 14.89 -31.33 -0.60
C GLU A 67 15.13 -30.68 -1.96
N LYS A 68 14.41 -31.12 -3.00
CA LYS A 68 14.47 -30.50 -4.32
C LYS A 68 13.92 -29.07 -4.27
N LEU A 69 12.79 -28.86 -3.58
CA LEU A 69 12.21 -27.52 -3.43
C LEU A 69 13.16 -26.58 -2.69
N LYS A 70 13.79 -27.02 -1.59
CA LYS A 70 14.79 -26.22 -0.86
C LYS A 70 15.94 -25.77 -1.76
N GLN A 71 16.46 -26.67 -2.61
CA GLN A 71 17.52 -26.32 -3.56
C GLN A 71 17.03 -25.31 -4.60
N GLU A 72 15.85 -25.54 -5.18
CA GLU A 72 15.28 -24.65 -6.21
C GLU A 72 14.96 -23.26 -5.68
N ILE A 73 14.46 -23.12 -4.46
CA ILE A 73 14.14 -21.82 -3.88
C ILE A 73 15.36 -21.12 -3.26
N GLY A 74 16.55 -21.74 -3.30
CA GLY A 74 17.74 -21.23 -2.63
C GLY A 74 17.54 -21.10 -1.12
N TRP A 75 16.90 -22.09 -0.50
CA TRP A 75 16.65 -22.09 0.95
C TRP A 75 17.98 -21.94 1.70
N PRO A 76 18.11 -20.96 2.60
CA PRO A 76 19.38 -20.67 3.23
C PRO A 76 19.85 -21.83 4.11
N GLU A 77 21.17 -22.06 4.17
CA GLU A 77 21.76 -23.19 4.92
C GLU A 77 21.43 -23.15 6.41
N GLY A 78 21.37 -21.96 7.02
CA GLY A 78 20.94 -21.75 8.41
C GLY A 78 19.42 -21.90 8.62
N GLY A 79 18.65 -22.14 7.56
CA GLY A 79 17.19 -22.21 7.61
C GLY A 79 16.56 -20.91 8.09
N ILE A 80 15.58 -21.02 8.98
CA ILE A 80 14.79 -19.85 9.44
C ILE A 80 15.67 -18.82 10.16
N SER A 81 16.74 -19.23 10.85
CA SER A 81 17.61 -18.28 11.55
C SER A 81 18.38 -17.37 10.59
N ALA A 82 18.68 -17.84 9.37
CA ALA A 82 19.36 -17.06 8.34
C ALA A 82 18.46 -15.98 7.69
N LEU A 83 17.15 -16.04 7.91
CA LEU A 83 16.23 -14.97 7.53
C LEU A 83 16.43 -13.74 8.43
N TYR A 84 17.00 -13.90 9.61
CA TYR A 84 17.30 -12.79 10.50
C TYR A 84 18.80 -12.46 10.46
N ASP A 85 19.09 -11.18 10.25
CA ASP A 85 20.42 -10.63 10.44
C ASP A 85 20.34 -9.34 11.28
N THR A 86 21.15 -9.27 12.33
CA THR A 86 21.16 -8.13 13.25
C THR A 86 21.66 -6.85 12.59
N GLN A 87 22.71 -6.94 11.77
CA GLN A 87 23.28 -5.79 11.07
C GLN A 87 22.29 -5.24 10.04
N VAL A 88 21.63 -6.11 9.28
CA VAL A 88 20.55 -5.73 8.35
C VAL A 88 19.42 -5.04 9.10
N THR A 89 18.99 -5.62 10.23
CA THR A 89 17.93 -5.04 11.06
C THR A 89 18.30 -3.65 11.56
N LEU A 90 19.56 -3.43 11.97
CA LEU A 90 20.04 -2.12 12.40
C LEU A 90 20.03 -1.08 11.27
N TRP A 91 20.36 -1.48 10.03
CA TRP A 91 20.27 -0.59 8.86
C TRP A 91 18.82 -0.24 8.51
N VAL A 92 17.90 -1.19 8.60
CA VAL A 92 16.47 -0.91 8.43
C VAL A 92 16.00 0.07 9.51
N LEU A 93 16.37 -0.14 10.77
CA LEU A 93 16.07 0.81 11.85
C LEU A 93 16.72 2.18 11.63
N ALA A 94 17.92 2.25 11.04
CA ALA A 94 18.57 3.50 10.69
C ALA A 94 17.78 4.27 9.61
N TYR A 95 17.20 3.58 8.63
CA TYR A 95 16.30 4.19 7.63
C TYR A 95 15.02 4.75 8.28
N TYR A 96 14.43 4.02 9.23
CA TYR A 96 13.26 4.49 9.98
C TYR A 96 13.62 5.71 10.85
N PHE A 97 14.77 5.66 11.50
CA PHE A 97 15.30 6.77 12.29
C PHE A 97 15.56 8.00 11.43
N LEU A 98 16.16 7.84 10.25
CA LEU A 98 16.33 8.92 9.27
C LEU A 98 14.99 9.55 8.88
N SER A 99 13.99 8.71 8.59
CA SER A 99 12.64 9.16 8.24
C SER A 99 11.96 9.93 9.38
N LEU A 100 12.19 9.49 10.62
CA LEU A 100 11.71 10.16 11.84
C LEU A 100 12.41 11.51 12.06
N VAL A 101 13.74 11.56 11.91
CA VAL A 101 14.51 12.80 11.97
C VAL A 101 14.00 13.79 10.92
N MET A 102 13.80 13.35 9.67
CA MET A 102 13.26 14.21 8.62
C MET A 102 11.85 14.74 8.94
N GLN A 103 10.94 13.90 9.44
CA GLN A 103 9.60 14.32 9.90
C GLN A 103 9.68 15.46 10.93
N ILE A 104 10.56 15.31 11.92
CA ILE A 104 10.68 16.26 13.03
C ILE A 104 11.34 17.57 12.57
N PHE A 105 12.44 17.48 11.84
CA PHE A 105 13.34 18.62 11.62
C PHE A 105 13.11 19.39 10.32
N LEU A 106 12.62 18.74 9.27
CA LEU A 106 12.36 19.45 8.01
C LEU A 106 11.14 20.38 8.15
N PRO A 107 11.10 21.51 7.45
CA PRO A 107 9.90 22.33 7.39
C PRO A 107 8.74 21.53 6.78
N GLY A 108 7.52 21.81 7.22
CA GLY A 108 6.33 21.09 6.77
C GLY A 108 5.06 21.90 6.95
N GLN A 109 4.02 21.50 6.24
CA GLN A 109 2.69 22.09 6.36
C GLN A 109 2.01 21.55 7.62
N GLU A 110 1.49 22.43 8.46
CA GLU A 110 0.65 22.03 9.59
C GLU A 110 -0.82 22.01 9.17
N VAL A 111 -1.50 20.90 9.45
CA VAL A 111 -2.90 20.67 9.05
C VAL A 111 -3.69 20.09 10.23
N GLU A 112 -4.95 20.52 10.35
CA GLU A 112 -5.87 19.95 11.34
C GLU A 112 -6.62 18.75 10.76
N GLY A 113 -6.70 17.68 11.55
CA GLY A 113 -7.49 16.50 11.22
C GLY A 113 -8.99 16.72 11.34
N VAL A 114 -9.72 15.61 11.21
CA VAL A 114 -11.17 15.58 11.41
C VAL A 114 -11.52 15.83 12.87
N VAL A 115 -12.78 16.20 13.10
CA VAL A 115 -13.32 16.32 14.45
C VAL A 115 -13.52 14.92 15.01
N LEU A 116 -12.94 14.68 16.19
CA LEU A 116 -13.01 13.40 16.90
C LEU A 116 -14.36 13.26 17.63
N ALA A 117 -14.72 12.05 18.05
CA ALA A 117 -16.00 11.79 18.70
C ALA A 117 -16.13 12.42 20.10
N CYS A 118 -15.01 12.56 20.82
CA CYS A 118 -14.87 13.27 22.10
C CYS A 118 -14.90 14.79 21.95
N GLY A 119 -14.87 15.28 20.71
CA GLY A 119 -14.68 16.69 20.37
C GLY A 119 -13.20 17.05 20.23
N GLY A 120 -12.92 18.20 19.63
CA GLY A 120 -11.55 18.63 19.33
C GLY A 120 -11.01 18.08 18.01
N ARG A 121 -9.79 18.50 17.68
CA ARG A 121 -9.07 18.14 16.45
C ARG A 121 -7.61 17.90 16.76
N HIS A 122 -7.07 16.88 16.14
CA HIS A 122 -5.65 16.64 16.14
C HIS A 122 -4.93 17.54 15.12
N LYS A 123 -3.71 17.97 15.46
CA LYS A 123 -2.81 18.66 14.53
C LYS A 123 -1.75 17.68 14.01
N TYR A 124 -1.39 17.86 12.74
CA TYR A 124 -0.43 17.06 12.00
C TYR A 124 0.56 17.98 11.30
N LYS A 125 1.80 17.52 11.13
CA LYS A 125 2.81 18.16 10.30
C LYS A 125 3.17 17.23 9.15
N PHE A 126 3.17 17.77 7.94
CA PHE A 126 3.37 17.05 6.71
C PHE A 126 4.56 17.60 5.92
N ASN A 127 5.52 16.72 5.65
CA ASN A 127 6.72 17.01 4.86
C ASN A 127 7.29 15.74 4.20
N ALA A 128 6.46 14.73 3.95
CA ALA A 128 6.90 13.45 3.40
C ALA A 128 7.48 13.63 1.99
N PHE A 129 6.89 14.48 1.15
CA PHE A 129 7.44 14.79 -0.18
C PHE A 129 8.86 15.34 -0.11
N LEU A 130 9.11 16.35 0.73
CA LEU A 130 10.46 16.91 0.89
C LEU A 130 11.45 15.86 1.43
N SER A 131 11.01 15.03 2.36
CA SER A 131 11.82 13.92 2.91
C SER A 131 12.21 12.93 1.80
N ALA A 132 11.25 12.53 0.97
CA ALA A 132 11.47 11.62 -0.15
C ALA A 132 12.40 12.23 -1.20
N VAL A 133 12.22 13.50 -1.57
CA VAL A 133 13.12 14.19 -2.52
C VAL A 133 14.55 14.19 -2.00
N LEU A 134 14.78 14.44 -0.72
CA LEU A 134 16.14 14.43 -0.14
C LEU A 134 16.76 13.03 -0.12
N ILE A 135 15.99 12.00 0.25
CA ILE A 135 16.47 10.61 0.24
C ILE A 135 16.78 10.18 -1.20
N LEU A 136 15.86 10.42 -2.14
CA LEU A 136 16.06 10.08 -3.56
C LEU A 136 17.20 10.87 -4.19
N ALA A 137 17.42 12.14 -3.81
CA ALA A 137 18.57 12.92 -4.24
C ALA A 137 19.89 12.33 -3.71
N GLY A 138 19.91 11.87 -2.46
CA GLY A 138 21.05 11.13 -1.89
C GLY A 138 21.34 9.83 -2.65
N CYS A 139 20.29 9.07 -2.96
CA CYS A 139 20.38 7.87 -3.79
C CYS A 139 20.85 8.17 -5.23
N ALA A 140 20.39 9.26 -5.83
CA ALA A 140 20.81 9.69 -7.16
C ALA A 140 22.29 10.11 -7.16
N ALA A 141 22.74 10.86 -6.15
CA ALA A 141 24.15 11.21 -5.98
C ALA A 141 25.01 9.96 -5.76
N GLY A 142 24.56 9.01 -4.94
CA GLY A 142 25.22 7.71 -4.75
C GLY A 142 25.34 6.94 -6.06
N THR A 143 24.26 6.85 -6.83
CA THR A 143 24.24 6.22 -8.16
C THR A 143 25.18 6.93 -9.15
N TYR A 144 25.25 8.26 -9.13
CA TYR A 144 26.15 9.02 -10.00
C TYR A 144 27.62 8.74 -9.70
N LEU A 145 27.97 8.59 -8.41
CA LEU A 145 29.35 8.39 -7.96
C LEU A 145 29.82 6.93 -8.08
N TYR A 146 28.95 5.97 -7.77
CA TYR A 146 29.30 4.55 -7.66
C TYR A 146 28.60 3.66 -8.69
N GLY A 147 27.81 4.24 -9.60
CA GLY A 147 27.03 3.48 -10.58
C GLY A 147 26.00 2.57 -9.92
N ALA A 148 25.76 1.41 -10.55
CA ALA A 148 24.84 0.41 -10.03
C ALA A 148 25.39 -0.36 -8.81
N ASP A 149 26.68 -0.21 -8.51
CA ASP A 149 27.35 -0.79 -7.33
C ASP A 149 27.22 0.09 -6.08
N PHE A 150 26.41 1.15 -6.12
CA PHE A 150 26.10 1.94 -4.95
C PHE A 150 25.53 1.05 -3.82
N VAL A 151 26.12 1.18 -2.63
CA VAL A 151 25.91 0.28 -1.48
C VAL A 151 24.44 0.06 -1.10
N VAL A 152 23.58 1.06 -1.29
CA VAL A 152 22.14 0.92 -0.97
C VAL A 152 21.48 -0.09 -1.91
N TRP A 153 21.83 -0.09 -3.19
CA TRP A 153 21.27 -0.99 -4.19
C TRP A 153 21.77 -2.42 -4.04
N THR A 154 23.05 -2.57 -3.70
CA THR A 154 23.61 -3.90 -3.44
C THR A 154 23.02 -4.47 -2.16
N PHE A 155 22.97 -3.68 -1.09
CA PHE A 155 22.42 -4.08 0.20
C PHE A 155 20.96 -4.55 0.11
N LEU A 156 20.09 -3.78 -0.55
CA LEU A 156 18.66 -4.11 -0.65
C LEU A 156 18.41 -5.38 -1.48
N TRP A 157 19.16 -5.60 -2.55
CA TRP A 157 19.06 -6.82 -3.35
C TRP A 157 19.58 -8.04 -2.58
N ASP A 158 20.80 -7.95 -2.07
CA ASP A 158 21.54 -9.07 -1.47
C ASP A 158 20.92 -9.51 -0.14
N ASN A 159 20.32 -8.58 0.61
CA ASN A 159 19.71 -8.83 1.92
C ASN A 159 18.18 -8.77 1.87
N TYR A 160 17.55 -8.98 0.71
CA TYR A 160 16.11 -8.81 0.53
C TYR A 160 15.27 -9.57 1.56
N LEU A 161 15.59 -10.84 1.82
CA LEU A 161 14.87 -11.66 2.80
C LEU A 161 15.04 -11.13 4.23
N GLN A 162 16.25 -10.69 4.60
CA GLN A 162 16.53 -10.14 5.92
C GLN A 162 15.89 -8.78 6.12
N VAL A 163 15.82 -7.95 5.08
CA VAL A 163 15.09 -6.67 5.09
C VAL A 163 13.59 -6.91 5.25
N LEU A 164 13.03 -7.93 4.58
CA LEU A 164 11.64 -8.39 4.78
C LEU A 164 11.41 -8.84 6.23
N THR A 165 12.28 -9.69 6.78
CA THR A 165 12.18 -10.15 8.17
C THR A 165 12.28 -9.01 9.16
N ALA A 166 13.18 -8.05 8.95
CA ALA A 166 13.33 -6.87 9.80
C ALA A 166 12.04 -6.04 9.83
N ASN A 167 11.42 -5.78 8.67
CA ASN A 167 10.15 -5.05 8.61
C ASN A 167 9.00 -5.83 9.29
N LEU A 168 8.95 -7.15 9.13
CA LEU A 168 7.96 -7.99 9.82
C LEU A 168 8.11 -7.93 11.36
N LEU A 169 9.35 -7.96 11.86
CA LEU A 169 9.62 -7.80 13.29
C LEU A 169 9.19 -6.42 13.79
N ILE A 170 9.49 -5.36 13.03
CA ILE A 170 9.07 -3.99 13.36
C ILE A 170 7.54 -3.90 13.40
N THR A 171 6.84 -4.43 12.40
CA THR A 171 5.37 -4.51 12.38
C THR A 171 4.82 -5.18 13.63
N VAL A 172 5.33 -6.36 13.99
CA VAL A 172 4.87 -7.10 15.18
C VAL A 172 5.11 -6.28 16.45
N VAL A 173 6.31 -5.71 16.62
CA VAL A 173 6.66 -4.91 17.81
C VAL A 173 5.76 -3.67 17.93
N ILE A 174 5.59 -2.91 16.86
CA ILE A 174 4.72 -1.73 16.85
C ILE A 174 3.28 -2.12 17.16
N SER A 175 2.78 -3.21 16.56
CA SER A 175 1.41 -3.70 16.77
C SER A 175 1.15 -4.13 18.21
N ILE A 176 2.10 -4.84 18.83
CA ILE A 176 2.03 -5.21 20.25
C ILE A 176 2.03 -3.94 21.11
N TRP A 177 2.90 -2.98 20.80
CA TRP A 177 3.02 -1.75 21.57
C TRP A 177 1.74 -0.91 21.52
N VAL A 178 1.15 -0.67 20.34
CA VAL A 178 -0.12 0.07 20.22
C VAL A 178 -1.29 -0.68 20.87
N TYR A 179 -1.30 -2.01 20.77
CA TYR A 179 -2.32 -2.84 21.42
C TYR A 179 -2.25 -2.70 22.95
N VAL A 180 -1.07 -2.88 23.55
CA VAL A 180 -0.87 -2.74 25.00
C VAL A 180 -1.17 -1.32 25.47
N ARG A 181 -0.71 -0.31 24.72
CA ARG A 181 -0.96 1.09 25.05
C ARG A 181 -2.43 1.48 24.99
N SER A 182 -3.22 0.85 24.13
CA SER A 182 -4.65 1.13 24.00
C SER A 182 -5.46 0.88 25.28
N PHE A 183 -4.97 0.05 26.21
CA PHE A 183 -5.64 -0.19 27.50
C PHE A 183 -5.51 0.97 28.49
N SER A 184 -4.64 1.95 28.19
CA SER A 184 -4.53 3.18 28.98
C SER A 184 -5.49 4.29 28.53
N ILE A 185 -6.36 4.03 27.55
CA ILE A 185 -7.35 5.00 27.08
C ILE A 185 -8.39 5.23 28.20
N PRO A 186 -8.76 6.49 28.49
CA PRO A 186 -9.77 6.79 29.52
C PRO A 186 -11.08 6.04 29.27
N GLU A 187 -11.77 5.64 30.34
CA GLU A 187 -13.08 4.99 30.23
C GLU A 187 -14.17 5.99 29.78
N PRO A 188 -15.26 5.53 29.14
CA PRO A 188 -16.37 6.40 28.76
C PRO A 188 -16.88 7.24 29.93
N GLY A 189 -17.01 8.56 29.73
CA GLY A 189 -17.41 9.50 30.77
C GLY A 189 -16.26 10.11 31.59
N GLN A 190 -15.01 9.64 31.41
CA GLN A 190 -13.83 10.26 32.04
C GLN A 190 -13.26 11.41 31.18
N PRO A 191 -12.52 12.37 31.79
CA PRO A 191 -11.81 13.41 31.04
C PRO A 191 -10.74 12.82 30.11
N ASN A 192 -10.72 13.27 28.86
CA ASN A 192 -9.77 12.85 27.82
C ASN A 192 -8.97 14.05 27.29
N PRO A 193 -7.96 14.53 28.05
CA PRO A 193 -7.16 15.68 27.63
C PRO A 193 -6.25 15.39 26.42
N GLU A 194 -5.92 14.12 26.17
CA GLU A 194 -5.05 13.71 25.06
C GLU A 194 -5.80 13.37 23.78
N LEU A 195 -7.14 13.47 23.78
CA LEU A 195 -8.01 13.17 22.64
C LEU A 195 -7.85 11.73 22.10
N ARG A 196 -7.59 10.76 22.98
CA ARG A 196 -7.36 9.35 22.61
C ARG A 196 -8.67 8.56 22.60
N GLU A 197 -9.00 7.91 21.49
CA GLU A 197 -10.28 7.22 21.30
C GLU A 197 -10.11 5.76 20.90
N LEU A 198 -11.13 4.96 21.22
CA LEU A 198 -11.21 3.58 20.74
C LEU A 198 -11.81 3.56 19.34
N ALA A 199 -11.22 2.74 18.46
CA ALA A 199 -11.73 2.50 17.13
C ALA A 199 -13.05 1.70 17.20
N PRO A 200 -14.09 2.07 16.43
CA PRO A 200 -15.40 1.38 16.46
C PRO A 200 -15.36 -0.14 16.25
N GLY A 201 -14.37 -0.63 15.48
CA GLY A 201 -14.15 -2.06 15.26
C GLY A 201 -13.21 -2.73 16.29
N GLY A 202 -12.45 -1.94 17.04
CA GLY A 202 -11.31 -2.36 17.86
C GLY A 202 -11.64 -2.77 19.30
N HIS A 203 -12.90 -3.00 19.64
CA HIS A 203 -13.31 -3.40 20.99
C HIS A 203 -14.37 -4.49 20.95
N SER A 204 -14.06 -5.55 20.21
CA SER A 204 -14.94 -6.72 19.99
C SER A 204 -14.96 -7.68 21.18
N GLY A 205 -13.94 -7.64 22.04
CA GLY A 205 -13.72 -8.59 23.13
C GLY A 205 -12.94 -9.84 22.71
N ASN A 206 -12.62 -9.99 21.42
CA ASN A 206 -11.70 -11.02 20.93
C ASN A 206 -10.28 -10.44 20.81
N VAL A 207 -9.34 -10.99 21.59
CA VAL A 207 -7.95 -10.50 21.68
C VAL A 207 -7.25 -10.47 20.32
N LEU A 208 -7.36 -11.56 19.55
CA LEU A 208 -6.70 -11.67 18.25
C LEU A 208 -7.29 -10.68 17.23
N TYR A 209 -8.62 -10.54 17.22
CA TYR A 209 -9.28 -9.61 16.32
C TYR A 209 -8.94 -8.15 16.67
N ASP A 210 -8.99 -7.79 17.95
CA ASP A 210 -8.68 -6.43 18.42
C ASP A 210 -7.20 -6.07 18.20
N PHE A 211 -6.29 -7.06 18.28
CA PHE A 211 -4.87 -6.91 17.89
C PHE A 211 -4.72 -6.69 16.38
N PHE A 212 -5.47 -7.45 15.58
CA PHE A 212 -5.46 -7.36 14.13
C PHE A 212 -6.00 -6.01 13.63
N ILE A 213 -7.22 -5.65 14.01
CA ILE A 213 -7.91 -4.47 13.49
C ILE A 213 -7.43 -3.16 14.14
N GLY A 214 -6.80 -3.25 15.32
CA GLY A 214 -6.34 -2.08 16.09
C GLY A 214 -7.42 -1.53 17.02
N ARG A 215 -7.02 -1.26 18.28
CA ARG A 215 -7.93 -0.78 19.33
C ARG A 215 -8.01 0.75 19.40
N GLU A 216 -6.89 1.44 19.18
CA GLU A 216 -6.74 2.88 19.34
C GLU A 216 -6.83 3.59 17.98
N LEU A 217 -7.61 4.66 17.89
CA LEU A 217 -7.58 5.60 16.76
C LEU A 217 -6.39 6.55 16.94
N ASN A 218 -5.71 6.86 15.83
CA ASN A 218 -4.67 7.90 15.77
C ASN A 218 -3.62 7.79 16.91
N SER A 219 -3.02 6.59 17.09
CA SER A 219 -2.05 6.37 18.18
C SER A 219 -0.83 7.28 18.03
N ARG A 220 -0.63 8.17 19.01
CA ARG A 220 0.35 9.28 18.94
C ARG A 220 1.45 9.17 19.97
N ILE A 221 2.70 9.31 19.58
CA ILE A 221 3.86 9.43 20.49
C ILE A 221 4.34 10.88 20.51
N LYS A 222 4.45 11.46 21.70
CA LYS A 222 5.11 12.75 21.91
C LYS A 222 6.56 12.50 22.32
N LEU A 223 7.49 12.93 21.47
CA LEU A 223 8.92 12.77 21.71
C LEU A 223 9.43 13.85 22.69
N PRO A 224 10.38 13.53 23.59
CA PRO A 224 10.90 14.43 24.60
C PRO A 224 11.94 15.42 24.03
N ILE A 225 11.58 16.13 22.95
CA ILE A 225 12.44 17.10 22.26
C ILE A 225 11.86 18.50 22.53
N PRO A 226 12.44 19.29 23.47
CA PRO A 226 11.82 20.53 23.93
C PRO A 226 12.00 21.71 22.97
N PHE A 227 12.97 21.67 22.07
CA PHE A 227 13.36 22.79 21.21
C PHE A 227 12.67 22.79 19.82
N VAL A 228 11.75 21.85 19.56
CA VAL A 228 10.93 21.80 18.34
C VAL A 228 9.45 22.01 18.66
N SER A 229 8.65 22.43 17.68
CA SER A 229 7.22 22.65 17.87
C SER A 229 6.52 21.37 18.34
N GLU A 230 5.45 21.52 19.12
CA GLU A 230 4.70 20.37 19.64
C GLU A 230 4.13 19.48 18.53
N VAL A 231 3.69 20.09 17.43
CA VAL A 231 3.21 19.37 16.24
C VAL A 231 4.33 18.57 15.59
N SER A 232 5.57 19.09 15.55
CA SER A 232 6.71 18.39 14.95
C SER A 232 7.18 17.17 15.75
N ARG A 233 7.09 17.22 17.09
CA ARG A 233 7.51 16.13 17.98
C ARG A 233 6.39 15.14 18.34
N THR A 234 5.17 15.40 17.89
CA THR A 234 4.03 14.50 18.12
C THR A 234 3.78 13.70 16.85
N ILE A 235 4.12 12.41 16.89
CA ILE A 235 4.06 11.52 15.74
C ILE A 235 2.84 10.63 15.88
N ASP A 236 1.94 10.71 14.90
CA ASP A 236 0.91 9.70 14.69
C ASP A 236 1.57 8.50 13.99
N ILE A 237 1.55 7.34 14.64
CA ILE A 237 2.28 6.16 14.17
C ILE A 237 1.69 5.63 12.87
N GLY A 238 0.36 5.66 12.73
CA GLY A 238 -0.29 5.14 11.53
C GLY A 238 0.05 5.98 10.31
N VAL A 239 -0.13 7.30 10.44
CA VAL A 239 0.23 8.25 9.38
C VAL A 239 1.73 8.16 9.06
N PHE A 240 2.60 7.99 10.07
CA PHE A 240 4.03 7.83 9.86
C PHE A 240 4.35 6.56 9.06
N CYS A 241 3.80 5.40 9.46
CA CYS A 241 4.02 4.11 8.78
C CYS A 241 3.51 4.11 7.34
N GLU A 242 2.30 4.63 7.12
CA GLU A 242 1.64 4.69 5.81
C GLU A 242 2.42 5.59 4.84
N MET A 243 2.79 6.81 5.26
CA MET A 243 3.35 7.81 4.35
C MET A 243 4.86 7.75 4.16
N ARG A 244 5.62 7.12 5.07
CA ARG A 244 7.09 7.23 5.06
C ARG A 244 7.80 5.93 4.75
N PRO A 245 8.11 5.07 5.73
CA PRO A 245 9.00 3.93 5.49
C PRO A 245 8.44 2.98 4.44
N GLY A 246 7.12 2.77 4.40
CA GLY A 246 6.44 1.87 3.45
C GLY A 246 6.48 2.35 2.01
N LEU A 247 5.80 3.46 1.70
CA LEU A 247 5.67 3.98 0.34
C LEU A 247 7.02 4.35 -0.29
N LEU A 248 7.91 5.03 0.45
CA LEU A 248 9.23 5.34 -0.11
C LEU A 248 10.12 4.09 -0.19
N GLY A 249 9.97 3.14 0.74
CA GLY A 249 10.67 1.86 0.71
C GLY A 249 10.36 1.06 -0.55
N TRP A 250 9.11 1.09 -1.03
CA TRP A 250 8.71 0.51 -2.31
C TRP A 250 9.55 1.07 -3.47
N VAL A 251 9.64 2.40 -3.62
CA VAL A 251 10.43 3.03 -4.69
C VAL A 251 11.92 2.68 -4.57
N LEU A 252 12.46 2.61 -3.36
CA LEU A 252 13.86 2.21 -3.13
C LEU A 252 14.12 0.76 -3.57
N LEU A 253 13.18 -0.16 -3.33
CA LEU A 253 13.25 -1.54 -3.81
C LEU A 253 13.20 -1.59 -5.35
N ASP A 254 12.34 -0.82 -5.99
CA ASP A 254 12.25 -0.76 -7.46
C ASP A 254 13.56 -0.25 -8.09
N LEU A 255 14.14 0.81 -7.52
CA LEU A 255 15.43 1.34 -7.98
C LEU A 255 16.58 0.34 -7.75
N SER A 256 16.56 -0.37 -6.63
CA SER A 256 17.49 -1.47 -6.35
C SER A 256 17.38 -2.60 -7.38
N ASN A 257 16.15 -2.94 -7.79
CA ASN A 257 15.88 -3.96 -8.81
C ASN A 257 16.39 -3.52 -10.19
N ILE A 258 16.23 -2.25 -10.57
CA ILE A 258 16.82 -1.69 -11.79
C ILE A 258 18.35 -1.78 -11.76
N ALA A 259 18.96 -1.37 -10.64
CA ALA A 259 20.42 -1.43 -10.49
C ALA A 259 20.93 -2.88 -10.58
N HIS A 260 20.19 -3.85 -10.03
CA HIS A 260 20.50 -5.26 -10.21
C HIS A 260 20.42 -5.68 -11.69
N GLN A 261 19.36 -5.31 -12.41
CA GLN A 261 19.23 -5.64 -13.85
C GLN A 261 20.44 -5.12 -14.65
N TYR A 262 20.86 -3.87 -14.38
CA TYR A 262 22.02 -3.28 -15.03
C TYR A 262 23.32 -4.03 -14.71
N ARG A 263 23.55 -4.41 -13.45
CA ARG A 263 24.75 -5.19 -13.06
C ARG A 263 24.79 -6.58 -13.71
N THR A 264 23.64 -7.22 -13.84
CA THR A 264 23.53 -8.58 -14.38
C THR A 264 23.62 -8.61 -15.91
N TYR A 265 23.02 -7.63 -16.60
CA TYR A 265 22.89 -7.66 -18.07
C TYR A 265 23.68 -6.58 -18.81
N GLY A 266 24.17 -5.55 -18.11
CA GLY A 266 24.85 -4.39 -18.71
C GLY A 266 23.92 -3.36 -19.37
N TYR A 267 22.60 -3.57 -19.32
CA TYR A 267 21.58 -2.66 -19.83
C TYR A 267 20.30 -2.77 -18.98
N ILE A 268 19.39 -1.80 -19.17
CA ILE A 268 18.07 -1.79 -18.53
C ILE A 268 16.97 -1.84 -19.59
N THR A 269 15.89 -2.57 -19.30
CA THR A 269 14.78 -2.74 -20.24
C THR A 269 13.76 -1.61 -20.15
N ASP A 270 13.05 -1.36 -21.25
CA ASP A 270 11.94 -0.42 -21.29
C ASP A 270 10.81 -0.80 -20.32
N SER A 271 10.57 -2.10 -20.12
CA SER A 271 9.56 -2.64 -19.20
C SER A 271 9.80 -2.25 -17.74
N ILE A 272 11.01 -2.43 -17.23
CA ILE A 272 11.32 -2.17 -15.81
C ILE A 272 11.32 -0.67 -15.54
N VAL A 273 11.78 0.13 -16.50
CA VAL A 273 11.74 1.59 -16.43
C VAL A 273 10.28 2.06 -16.43
N LEU A 274 9.44 1.54 -17.32
CA LEU A 274 8.04 1.95 -17.43
C LEU A 274 7.24 1.66 -16.15
N ILE A 275 7.38 0.46 -15.58
CA ILE A 275 6.74 0.12 -14.29
C ILE A 275 7.23 1.04 -13.19
N THR A 276 8.56 1.16 -13.03
CA THR A 276 9.15 1.95 -11.94
C THR A 276 8.72 3.41 -12.03
N LEU A 277 8.62 3.99 -13.24
CA LEU A 277 8.11 5.35 -13.42
C LEU A 277 6.66 5.49 -12.98
N PHE A 278 5.77 4.54 -13.31
CA PHE A 278 4.38 4.62 -12.88
C PHE A 278 4.21 4.43 -11.38
N GLN A 279 4.96 3.51 -10.78
CA GLN A 279 4.94 3.24 -9.35
C GLN A 279 5.54 4.42 -8.56
N ALA A 280 6.69 4.94 -8.97
CA ALA A 280 7.30 6.12 -8.37
C ALA A 280 6.43 7.37 -8.53
N PHE A 281 5.79 7.58 -9.69
CA PHE A 281 4.86 8.68 -9.87
C PHE A 281 3.67 8.60 -8.91
N TYR A 282 3.08 7.40 -8.74
CA TYR A 282 1.99 7.18 -7.80
C TYR A 282 2.41 7.50 -6.36
N VAL A 283 3.57 6.99 -5.93
CA VAL A 283 4.10 7.26 -4.60
C VAL A 283 4.34 8.76 -4.42
N LEU A 284 5.06 9.40 -5.33
CA LEU A 284 5.39 10.82 -5.21
C LEU A 284 4.15 11.73 -5.23
N ASP A 285 3.11 11.39 -6.00
CA ASP A 285 1.82 12.09 -5.97
C ASP A 285 1.15 11.95 -4.60
N ALA A 286 1.14 10.74 -4.03
CA ALA A 286 0.61 10.50 -2.69
C ALA A 286 1.38 11.30 -1.62
N LEU A 287 2.72 11.33 -1.69
CA LEU A 287 3.55 12.11 -0.77
C LEU A 287 3.37 13.62 -0.94
N TYR A 288 3.10 14.09 -2.16
CA TYR A 288 2.83 15.50 -2.44
C TYR A 288 1.44 15.92 -1.94
N MET A 289 0.44 15.05 -2.09
CA MET A 289 -0.93 15.23 -1.60
C MET A 289 -1.15 14.67 -0.19
N GLU A 290 -0.09 14.62 0.62
CA GLU A 290 -0.06 14.00 1.95
C GLU A 290 -1.25 14.39 2.86
N PRO A 291 -1.73 15.65 2.92
CA PRO A 291 -2.88 16.01 3.77
C PRO A 291 -4.19 15.28 3.46
N ALA A 292 -4.34 14.73 2.25
CA ALA A 292 -5.55 13.98 1.87
C ALA A 292 -5.75 12.71 2.71
N ILE A 293 -4.67 12.15 3.27
CA ILE A 293 -4.70 10.96 4.12
C ILE A 293 -5.59 11.14 5.35
N LEU A 294 -5.72 12.36 5.88
CA LEU A 294 -6.52 12.65 7.07
C LEU A 294 -8.03 12.42 6.89
N THR A 295 -8.47 12.12 5.67
CA THR A 295 -9.86 11.84 5.32
C THR A 295 -10.11 10.39 4.90
N THR A 296 -9.08 9.54 4.92
CA THR A 296 -9.19 8.12 4.57
C THR A 296 -9.85 7.33 5.70
N MET A 297 -10.40 6.16 5.36
CA MET A 297 -11.01 5.28 6.38
C MET A 297 -9.97 4.78 7.39
N ASP A 298 -8.73 4.56 6.95
CA ASP A 298 -7.63 4.05 7.77
C ASP A 298 -7.27 5.01 8.90
N ILE A 299 -7.46 6.33 8.70
CA ILE A 299 -7.19 7.35 9.74
C ILE A 299 -8.43 7.68 10.58
N ILE A 300 -9.63 7.69 10.00
CA ILE A 300 -10.83 8.20 10.68
C ILE A 300 -11.73 7.12 11.28
N MET A 301 -11.65 5.87 10.81
CA MET A 301 -12.55 4.78 11.21
C MET A 301 -11.81 3.58 11.78
N ASP A 302 -10.71 3.18 11.16
CA ASP A 302 -10.02 1.94 11.47
C ASP A 302 -8.90 2.21 12.50
N GLY A 303 -8.72 1.30 13.45
CA GLY A 303 -7.68 1.45 14.47
C GLY A 303 -6.30 1.11 13.90
N PHE A 304 -5.25 1.71 14.45
CA PHE A 304 -3.90 1.31 14.04
C PHE A 304 -3.51 0.03 14.79
N GLY A 305 -3.62 -1.11 14.10
CA GLY A 305 -3.26 -2.45 14.58
C GLY A 305 -2.35 -3.19 13.62
N TYR A 306 -2.26 -4.52 13.78
CA TYR A 306 -1.39 -5.36 12.93
C TYR A 306 -1.74 -5.27 11.46
N MET A 307 -3.03 -5.15 11.10
CA MET A 307 -3.46 -5.07 9.72
C MET A 307 -2.80 -3.89 8.97
N LEU A 308 -2.93 -2.68 9.54
CA LEU A 308 -2.37 -1.47 8.93
C LEU A 308 -0.84 -1.49 9.00
N ALA A 309 -0.26 -1.80 10.16
CA ALA A 309 1.19 -1.89 10.30
C ALA A 309 1.84 -2.92 9.36
N PHE A 310 1.19 -4.05 9.09
CA PHE A 310 1.65 -5.05 8.12
C PHE A 310 1.42 -4.57 6.69
N GLY A 311 0.26 -3.98 6.42
CA GLY A 311 -0.08 -3.37 5.13
C GLY A 311 0.99 -2.38 4.69
N ASP A 312 1.31 -1.43 5.55
CA ASP A 312 2.19 -0.31 5.28
C ASP A 312 3.66 -0.75 5.14
N LEU A 313 4.16 -1.54 6.09
CA LEU A 313 5.59 -1.79 6.24
C LEU A 313 6.07 -3.07 5.51
N VAL A 314 5.16 -3.99 5.20
CA VAL A 314 5.49 -5.29 4.61
C VAL A 314 4.74 -5.52 3.31
N TRP A 315 3.43 -5.37 3.29
CA TRP A 315 2.65 -5.71 2.10
C TRP A 315 2.97 -4.78 0.93
N VAL A 316 2.85 -3.46 1.14
CA VAL A 316 3.10 -2.46 0.09
C VAL A 316 4.52 -2.59 -0.50
N PRO A 317 5.62 -2.46 0.27
CA PRO A 317 6.95 -2.46 -0.32
C PRO A 317 7.31 -3.79 -0.99
N PHE A 318 6.99 -4.95 -0.40
CA PHE A 318 7.50 -6.23 -0.89
C PHE A 318 6.58 -6.93 -1.90
N ILE A 319 5.27 -6.73 -1.84
CA ILE A 319 4.36 -7.27 -2.86
C ILE A 319 4.32 -6.34 -4.08
N TYR A 320 4.32 -5.02 -3.91
CA TYR A 320 4.15 -4.11 -5.05
C TYR A 320 5.43 -3.96 -5.87
N SER A 321 6.61 -4.29 -5.31
CA SER A 321 7.87 -4.39 -6.06
C SER A 321 8.07 -5.76 -6.72
N THR A 322 7.10 -6.68 -6.68
CA THR A 322 7.26 -8.03 -7.26
C THR A 322 7.52 -7.97 -8.76
N GLN A 323 6.89 -7.04 -9.47
CA GLN A 323 7.01 -6.91 -10.92
C GLN A 323 8.40 -6.38 -11.32
N THR A 324 8.94 -5.41 -10.59
CA THR A 324 10.30 -4.91 -10.83
C THR A 324 11.34 -5.95 -10.45
N ARG A 325 11.15 -6.70 -9.37
CA ARG A 325 12.01 -7.83 -8.98
C ARG A 325 12.00 -8.93 -10.03
N TYR A 326 10.83 -9.29 -10.56
CA TYR A 326 10.69 -10.24 -11.66
C TYR A 326 11.48 -9.78 -12.89
N LEU A 327 11.32 -8.52 -13.31
CA LEU A 327 12.02 -7.97 -14.48
C LEU A 327 13.52 -7.81 -14.27
N ALA A 328 13.97 -7.60 -13.03
CA ALA A 328 15.39 -7.56 -12.71
C ALA A 328 16.11 -8.87 -13.05
N VAL A 329 15.40 -10.00 -13.00
CA VAL A 329 15.90 -11.33 -13.38
C VAL A 329 15.51 -11.71 -14.81
N PHE A 330 14.36 -11.27 -15.31
CA PHE A 330 13.93 -11.53 -16.69
C PHE A 330 13.82 -10.23 -17.48
N PRO A 331 14.89 -9.83 -18.21
CA PRO A 331 14.95 -8.55 -18.91
C PRO A 331 14.10 -8.59 -20.18
N LEU A 332 12.79 -8.44 -20.02
CA LEU A 332 11.83 -8.36 -21.12
C LEU A 332 11.87 -6.98 -21.79
N GLU A 333 12.13 -6.93 -23.09
CA GLU A 333 11.94 -5.72 -23.90
C GLU A 333 10.55 -5.72 -24.54
N LEU A 334 9.79 -4.65 -24.34
CA LEU A 334 8.45 -4.47 -24.92
C LEU A 334 8.52 -3.93 -26.36
N GLY A 335 9.52 -3.11 -26.64
CA GLY A 335 9.59 -2.31 -27.85
C GLY A 335 8.49 -1.25 -27.91
N ALA A 336 8.51 -0.44 -28.97
CA ALA A 336 7.58 0.68 -29.13
C ALA A 336 6.10 0.25 -29.11
N SER A 337 5.78 -0.92 -29.67
CA SER A 337 4.41 -1.46 -29.70
C SER A 337 3.94 -1.89 -28.31
N GLY A 338 4.75 -2.61 -27.55
CA GLY A 338 4.40 -3.02 -26.19
C GLY A 338 4.25 -1.82 -25.25
N VAL A 339 5.16 -0.85 -25.33
CA VAL A 339 5.05 0.42 -24.59
C VAL A 339 3.76 1.16 -24.96
N ALA A 340 3.42 1.26 -26.25
CA ALA A 340 2.20 1.91 -26.70
C ALA A 340 0.93 1.21 -26.17
N ILE A 341 0.92 -0.13 -26.10
CA ILE A 341 -0.21 -0.89 -25.52
C ILE A 341 -0.36 -0.58 -24.03
N VAL A 342 0.74 -0.62 -23.27
CA VAL A 342 0.72 -0.32 -21.82
C VAL A 342 0.20 1.10 -21.58
N LEU A 343 0.72 2.08 -22.33
CA LEU A 343 0.27 3.47 -22.24
C LEU A 343 -1.19 3.64 -22.65
N ALA A 344 -1.66 2.92 -23.67
CA ALA A 344 -3.06 2.97 -24.09
C ALA A 344 -4.00 2.44 -23.00
N VAL A 345 -3.69 1.29 -22.39
CA VAL A 345 -4.49 0.73 -21.28
C VAL A 345 -4.50 1.70 -20.09
N SER A 346 -3.34 2.22 -19.72
CA SER A 346 -3.19 3.21 -18.64
C SER A 346 -4.01 4.48 -18.92
N GLY A 347 -3.92 5.00 -20.15
CA GLY A 347 -4.64 6.19 -20.59
C GLY A 347 -6.16 6.00 -20.59
N ILE A 348 -6.65 4.82 -21.00
CA ILE A 348 -8.08 4.48 -20.94
C ILE A 348 -8.56 4.43 -19.49
N GLY A 349 -7.82 3.74 -18.61
CA GLY A 349 -8.14 3.67 -17.18
C GLY A 349 -8.18 5.05 -16.53
N TYR A 350 -7.13 5.85 -16.75
CA TYR A 350 -7.04 7.22 -16.25
C TYR A 350 -8.17 8.11 -16.79
N TYR A 351 -8.50 8.00 -18.08
CA TYR A 351 -9.60 8.75 -18.67
C TYR A 351 -10.93 8.42 -17.99
N ILE A 352 -11.27 7.14 -17.80
CA ILE A 352 -12.50 6.73 -17.12
C ILE A 352 -12.52 7.25 -15.68
N PHE A 353 -11.44 7.00 -14.92
CA PHE A 353 -11.33 7.43 -13.52
C PHE A 353 -11.48 8.94 -13.36
N ARG A 354 -10.70 9.71 -14.12
CA ARG A 354 -10.64 11.17 -13.98
C ARG A 354 -11.89 11.83 -14.56
N SER A 355 -12.41 11.36 -15.69
CA SER A 355 -13.63 11.93 -16.28
C SER A 355 -14.86 11.69 -15.41
N ALA A 356 -15.00 10.50 -14.81
CA ALA A 356 -16.10 10.20 -13.87
C ALA A 356 -16.03 11.09 -12.62
N ASN A 357 -14.86 11.23 -12.00
CA ASN A 357 -14.67 12.10 -10.84
C ASN A 357 -14.88 13.58 -11.17
N ASN A 358 -14.36 14.05 -12.31
CA ASN A 358 -14.58 15.43 -12.76
C ASN A 358 -16.07 15.70 -13.05
N GLN A 359 -16.80 14.74 -13.61
CA GLN A 359 -18.25 14.86 -13.81
C GLN A 359 -18.98 15.06 -12.49
N LYS A 360 -18.68 14.24 -11.47
CA LYS A 360 -19.22 14.38 -10.11
C LYS A 360 -18.88 15.73 -9.49
N ASN A 361 -17.61 16.14 -9.56
CA ASN A 361 -17.14 17.37 -8.94
C ASN A 361 -17.77 18.60 -9.59
N ARG A 362 -17.78 18.69 -10.93
CA ARG A 362 -18.42 19.79 -11.66
C ARG A 362 -19.91 19.89 -11.33
N PHE A 363 -20.62 18.76 -11.34
CA PHE A 363 -22.04 18.73 -11.01
C PHE A 363 -22.31 19.18 -9.56
N ARG A 364 -21.47 18.79 -8.60
CA ARG A 364 -21.62 19.21 -7.20
C ARG A 364 -21.29 20.69 -6.98
N THR A 365 -20.35 21.25 -7.74
CA THR A 365 -19.96 22.66 -7.66
C THR A 365 -20.95 23.58 -8.38
N ASN A 366 -21.31 23.24 -9.61
CA ASN A 366 -22.25 24.01 -10.43
C ASN A 366 -23.09 23.06 -11.31
N PRO A 367 -24.30 22.69 -10.87
CA PRO A 367 -25.22 21.87 -11.66
C PRO A 367 -25.61 22.49 -13.01
N ASP A 368 -25.52 23.82 -13.15
CA ASP A 368 -25.91 24.56 -14.36
C ASP A 368 -24.75 24.72 -15.37
N ASP A 369 -23.56 24.19 -15.08
CA ASP A 369 -22.45 24.18 -16.04
C ASP A 369 -22.87 23.41 -17.32
N PRO A 370 -22.73 24.01 -18.52
CA PRO A 370 -23.14 23.39 -19.78
C PRO A 370 -22.64 21.95 -19.99
N ARG A 371 -21.47 21.61 -19.42
CA ARG A 371 -20.85 20.29 -19.54
C ARG A 371 -21.54 19.21 -18.72
N VAL A 372 -22.34 19.57 -17.72
CA VAL A 372 -23.02 18.62 -16.82
C VAL A 372 -24.52 18.89 -16.65
N LYS A 373 -25.03 19.99 -17.20
CA LYS A 373 -26.46 20.37 -17.12
C LYS A 373 -27.41 19.32 -17.71
N HIS A 374 -26.92 18.52 -18.67
CA HIS A 374 -27.69 17.44 -19.28
C HIS A 374 -27.83 16.20 -18.38
N LEU A 375 -27.13 16.15 -17.24
CA LEU A 375 -27.16 15.00 -16.35
C LEU A 375 -28.47 14.93 -15.56
N LYS A 376 -29.07 13.75 -15.53
CA LYS A 376 -30.21 13.40 -14.69
C LYS A 376 -29.71 13.05 -13.29
N PHE A 377 -30.51 13.38 -12.28
CA PHE A 377 -30.23 13.08 -10.89
C PHE A 377 -31.51 12.87 -10.09
N ILE A 378 -31.40 12.26 -8.91
CA ILE A 378 -32.43 12.26 -7.89
C ILE A 378 -32.02 13.19 -6.75
N THR A 379 -32.98 13.90 -6.19
CA THR A 379 -32.78 14.70 -4.97
C THR A 379 -33.21 13.86 -3.78
N THR A 380 -32.27 13.63 -2.86
CA THR A 380 -32.51 12.89 -1.62
C THR A 380 -33.27 13.75 -0.61
N ALA A 381 -33.91 13.12 0.38
CA ALA A 381 -34.55 13.79 1.51
C ALA A 381 -33.57 14.69 2.30
N SER A 382 -32.28 14.35 2.29
CA SER A 382 -31.20 15.16 2.89
C SER A 382 -30.82 16.40 2.07
N GLY A 383 -31.45 16.64 0.91
CA GLY A 383 -31.11 17.71 -0.04
C GLY A 383 -29.91 17.40 -0.94
N SER A 384 -29.20 16.29 -0.70
CA SER A 384 -28.10 15.84 -1.57
C SER A 384 -28.61 15.33 -2.91
N LYS A 385 -27.85 15.55 -3.99
CA LYS A 385 -28.19 15.09 -5.35
C LYS A 385 -27.35 13.87 -5.74
N LEU A 386 -28.00 12.81 -6.23
CA LEU A 386 -27.35 11.59 -6.75
C LEU A 386 -27.53 11.50 -8.26
N ILE A 387 -26.43 11.48 -9.01
CA ILE A 387 -26.44 11.50 -10.49
C ILE A 387 -26.83 10.11 -11.03
N THR A 388 -27.79 10.05 -11.95
CA THR A 388 -28.35 8.80 -12.51
C THR A 388 -28.09 8.63 -14.01
N SER A 389 -27.28 9.49 -14.63
CA SER A 389 -26.89 9.41 -16.04
C SER A 389 -25.40 9.70 -16.24
N GLY A 390 -24.89 9.56 -17.46
CA GLY A 390 -23.45 9.68 -17.72
C GLY A 390 -22.68 8.54 -17.06
N TRP A 391 -21.47 8.81 -16.58
CA TRP A 391 -20.62 7.80 -15.93
C TRP A 391 -21.31 7.16 -14.73
N TRP A 392 -21.89 7.98 -13.85
CA TRP A 392 -22.60 7.56 -12.64
C TRP A 392 -23.98 6.94 -12.91
N GLY A 393 -24.45 6.98 -14.16
CA GLY A 393 -25.62 6.23 -14.63
C GLY A 393 -25.25 4.87 -15.23
N THR A 394 -24.00 4.66 -15.64
CA THR A 394 -23.52 3.39 -16.20
C THR A 394 -23.23 2.37 -15.09
N ALA A 395 -22.51 2.79 -14.06
CA ALA A 395 -22.27 2.01 -12.84
C ALA A 395 -22.07 2.96 -11.66
N ARG A 396 -22.45 2.52 -10.45
CA ARG A 396 -22.39 3.36 -9.23
C ARG A 396 -20.97 3.75 -8.85
N HIS A 397 -20.00 2.90 -9.18
CA HIS A 397 -18.57 3.06 -8.93
C HIS A 397 -17.74 2.85 -10.21
N ILE A 398 -18.15 3.46 -11.33
CA ILE A 398 -17.42 3.36 -12.60
C ILE A 398 -15.99 3.93 -12.54
N ASN A 399 -15.73 4.85 -11.60
CA ASN A 399 -14.38 5.31 -11.31
C ASN A 399 -13.48 4.16 -10.81
N TYR A 400 -14.01 3.19 -10.05
CA TYR A 400 -13.25 2.03 -9.60
C TYR A 400 -12.90 1.10 -10.77
N LEU A 401 -13.74 1.03 -11.82
CA LEU A 401 -13.36 0.33 -13.05
C LEU A 401 -12.17 1.02 -13.74
N GLY A 402 -12.18 2.35 -13.84
CA GLY A 402 -11.05 3.11 -14.40
C GLY A 402 -9.76 2.89 -13.61
N ASP A 403 -9.87 2.89 -12.28
CA ASP A 403 -8.74 2.61 -11.38
C ASP A 403 -8.21 1.18 -11.55
N TRP A 404 -9.12 0.19 -11.63
CA TRP A 404 -8.74 -1.19 -11.86
C TRP A 404 -8.07 -1.38 -13.22
N ILE A 405 -8.56 -0.76 -14.29
CA ILE A 405 -7.90 -0.79 -15.62
C ILE A 405 -6.52 -0.16 -15.55
N MET A 406 -6.37 0.97 -14.85
CA MET A 406 -5.08 1.63 -14.68
C MET A 406 -4.08 0.74 -13.93
N SER A 407 -4.54 -0.09 -12.99
CA SER A 407 -3.68 -1.04 -12.26
C SER A 407 -3.01 -2.10 -13.16
N TRP A 408 -3.52 -2.34 -14.37
CA TRP A 408 -2.87 -3.20 -15.36
C TRP A 408 -1.52 -2.66 -15.82
N ALA A 409 -1.31 -1.34 -15.74
CA ALA A 409 -0.05 -0.69 -16.07
C ALA A 409 1.13 -1.24 -15.25
N TYR A 410 0.86 -1.73 -14.04
CA TYR A 410 1.89 -2.30 -13.17
C TYR A 410 2.21 -3.75 -13.54
N CYS A 411 1.29 -4.46 -14.19
CA CYS A 411 1.44 -5.90 -14.47
C CYS A 411 1.84 -6.16 -15.93
N LEU A 412 1.23 -5.45 -16.88
CA LEU A 412 1.41 -5.66 -18.32
C LEU A 412 2.87 -5.60 -18.80
N PRO A 413 3.75 -4.75 -18.24
CA PRO A 413 5.14 -4.72 -18.69
C PRO A 413 5.91 -6.01 -18.36
N THR A 414 5.38 -6.89 -17.52
CA THR A 414 5.94 -8.24 -17.28
C THR A 414 5.57 -9.26 -18.36
N GLY A 415 4.67 -8.90 -19.29
CA GLY A 415 4.23 -9.75 -20.40
C GLY A 415 3.53 -11.03 -19.93
N VAL A 416 3.60 -12.08 -20.76
CA VAL A 416 3.17 -13.42 -20.36
C VAL A 416 4.26 -14.03 -19.48
N ALA A 417 4.25 -13.64 -18.21
CA ALA A 417 5.34 -13.88 -17.27
C ALA A 417 5.61 -15.38 -17.03
N GLY A 418 6.89 -15.71 -16.89
CA GLY A 418 7.40 -17.02 -16.52
C GLY A 418 8.81 -17.25 -17.07
N TYR A 419 9.75 -17.68 -16.23
CA TYR A 419 11.12 -18.03 -16.66
C TYR A 419 11.72 -19.15 -15.79
N VAL A 420 12.76 -19.78 -16.33
CA VAL A 420 13.67 -20.68 -15.60
C VAL A 420 15.10 -20.19 -15.78
N ILE A 421 15.94 -20.42 -14.76
CA ILE A 421 17.36 -20.13 -14.83
C ILE A 421 18.07 -21.32 -15.47
N GLN A 422 18.75 -21.08 -16.59
CA GLN A 422 19.58 -22.08 -17.26
C GLN A 422 21.05 -21.71 -17.10
N GLU A 423 21.85 -22.67 -16.66
CA GLU A 423 23.31 -22.56 -16.62
C GLU A 423 23.87 -23.12 -17.93
N THR A 424 24.48 -22.27 -18.75
CA THR A 424 25.14 -22.69 -19.99
C THR A 424 26.63 -22.46 -19.84
N ILE A 425 27.44 -23.50 -20.09
CA ILE A 425 28.90 -23.37 -20.10
C ILE A 425 29.31 -22.82 -21.47
N ASN A 426 30.01 -21.69 -21.49
CA ASN A 426 30.57 -21.14 -22.71
C ASN A 426 31.65 -22.10 -23.24
N PRO A 427 31.47 -22.70 -24.43
CA PRO A 427 32.41 -23.68 -24.96
C PRO A 427 33.78 -23.09 -25.31
N THR A 428 33.90 -21.76 -25.41
CA THR A 428 35.14 -21.07 -25.79
C THR A 428 35.92 -20.53 -24.58
N THR A 429 35.24 -20.02 -23.57
CA THR A 429 35.90 -19.45 -22.36
C THR A 429 35.88 -20.41 -21.17
N GLY A 430 35.00 -21.40 -21.16
CA GLY A 430 34.77 -22.29 -20.02
C GLY A 430 33.91 -21.68 -18.91
N ASP A 431 33.46 -20.43 -19.07
CA ASP A 431 32.67 -19.74 -18.05
C ASP A 431 31.21 -20.22 -18.03
N THR A 432 30.66 -20.43 -16.84
CA THR A 432 29.23 -20.72 -16.65
C THR A 432 28.43 -19.42 -16.70
N VAL A 433 27.56 -19.28 -17.71
CA VAL A 433 26.65 -18.15 -17.85
C VAL A 433 25.26 -18.57 -17.38
N ARG A 434 24.74 -17.89 -16.35
CA ARG A 434 23.35 -18.04 -15.88
C ARG A 434 22.44 -17.11 -16.67
N ARG A 435 21.39 -17.65 -17.30
CA ARG A 435 20.43 -16.84 -18.04
C ARG A 435 19.00 -17.25 -17.72
N ALA A 436 18.15 -16.26 -17.47
CA ALA A 436 16.71 -16.46 -17.41
C ALA A 436 16.17 -16.67 -18.82
N VAL A 437 15.53 -17.81 -19.05
CA VAL A 437 14.95 -18.19 -20.33
C VAL A 437 13.49 -18.57 -20.12
N GLN A 438 12.62 -18.13 -21.03
CA GLN A 438 11.23 -18.53 -21.03
C GLN A 438 11.05 -19.77 -21.91
N THR A 439 10.66 -20.88 -21.30
CA THR A 439 10.26 -22.11 -22.00
C THR A 439 8.74 -22.14 -22.20
N PRO A 440 8.21 -22.95 -23.15
CA PRO A 440 6.76 -23.11 -23.32
C PRO A 440 6.05 -23.62 -22.06
N GLU A 441 6.75 -24.40 -21.25
CA GLU A 441 6.22 -25.01 -20.03
C GLU A 441 6.00 -23.98 -18.92
N VAL A 442 6.91 -23.02 -18.75
CA VAL A 442 6.84 -22.01 -17.67
C VAL A 442 6.10 -20.74 -18.08
N ARG A 443 5.93 -20.51 -19.39
CA ARG A 443 5.27 -19.33 -19.93
C ARG A 443 3.84 -19.20 -19.40
N GLY A 444 3.55 -18.08 -18.76
CA GLY A 444 2.24 -17.75 -18.19
C GLY A 444 2.11 -18.10 -16.71
N TRP A 445 2.90 -19.04 -16.18
CA TRP A 445 2.84 -19.41 -14.76
C TRP A 445 3.40 -18.33 -13.84
N GLY A 446 4.36 -17.52 -14.33
CA GLY A 446 4.89 -16.37 -13.59
C GLY A 446 3.84 -15.28 -13.35
N MET A 447 2.73 -15.28 -14.10
CA MET A 447 1.64 -14.32 -13.92
C MET A 447 0.96 -14.48 -12.55
N ILE A 448 1.04 -15.65 -11.91
CA ILE A 448 0.55 -15.86 -10.54
C ILE A 448 1.19 -14.85 -9.58
N PHE A 449 2.44 -14.47 -9.80
CA PHE A 449 3.15 -13.48 -8.98
C PHE A 449 2.97 -12.08 -9.53
N THR A 450 3.24 -11.86 -10.82
CA THR A 450 3.29 -10.50 -11.38
C THR A 450 1.91 -9.87 -11.58
N TYR A 451 0.86 -10.67 -11.76
CA TYR A 451 -0.54 -10.23 -11.88
C TYR A 451 -1.34 -10.44 -10.58
N PHE A 452 -0.73 -10.93 -9.51
CA PHE A 452 -1.39 -11.04 -8.20
C PHE A 452 -1.95 -9.69 -7.74
N PHE A 453 -1.17 -8.61 -7.92
CA PHE A 453 -1.58 -7.26 -7.60
C PHE A 453 -2.92 -6.89 -8.24
N LEU A 454 -3.14 -7.27 -9.50
CA LEU A 454 -4.38 -7.02 -10.23
C LEU A 454 -5.60 -7.69 -9.60
N VAL A 455 -5.44 -8.93 -9.16
CA VAL A 455 -6.49 -9.71 -8.48
C VAL A 455 -6.75 -9.16 -7.09
N TYR A 456 -5.68 -8.93 -6.32
CA TYR A 456 -5.73 -8.33 -4.99
C TYR A 456 -6.43 -6.96 -5.02
N PHE A 457 -6.05 -6.08 -5.95
CA PHE A 457 -6.63 -4.74 -6.08
C PHE A 457 -8.10 -4.81 -6.50
N GLY A 458 -8.47 -5.76 -7.37
CA GLY A 458 -9.88 -6.03 -7.69
C GLY A 458 -10.71 -6.43 -6.46
N ILE A 459 -10.19 -7.32 -5.61
CA ILE A 459 -10.83 -7.72 -4.35
C ILE A 459 -10.95 -6.51 -3.40
N LEU A 460 -9.89 -5.71 -3.29
CA LEU A 460 -9.88 -4.48 -2.47
C LEU A 460 -10.96 -3.50 -2.94
N LEU A 461 -11.09 -3.26 -4.25
CA LEU A 461 -12.10 -2.36 -4.81
C LEU A 461 -13.52 -2.87 -4.58
N ILE A 462 -13.76 -4.18 -4.68
CA ILE A 462 -15.06 -4.79 -4.34
C ILE A 462 -15.36 -4.61 -2.85
N HIS A 463 -14.38 -4.84 -1.97
CA HIS A 463 -14.57 -4.65 -0.52
C HIS A 463 -14.88 -3.17 -0.21
N ARG A 464 -14.14 -2.24 -0.81
CA ARG A 464 -14.32 -0.80 -0.66
C ARG A 464 -15.68 -0.34 -1.16
N GLU A 465 -16.12 -0.82 -2.32
CA GLU A 465 -17.46 -0.57 -2.85
C GLU A 465 -18.55 -1.00 -1.89
N ARG A 466 -18.44 -2.19 -1.29
CA ARG A 466 -19.43 -2.67 -0.32
C ARG A 466 -19.52 -1.78 0.91
N ARG A 467 -18.39 -1.34 1.46
CA ARG A 467 -18.37 -0.38 2.59
C ARG A 467 -19.01 0.95 2.21
N ASP A 468 -18.75 1.45 1.00
CA ASP A 468 -19.34 2.70 0.49
C ASP A 468 -20.86 2.57 0.27
N GLU A 469 -21.33 1.44 -0.26
CA GLU A 469 -22.76 1.12 -0.40
C GLU A 469 -23.46 1.10 0.94
N GLU A 470 -22.90 0.43 1.95
CA GLU A 470 -23.45 0.41 3.31
C GLU A 470 -23.54 1.81 3.91
N LYS A 471 -22.49 2.63 3.73
CA LYS A 471 -22.46 4.01 4.19
C LYS A 471 -23.51 4.87 3.49
N CYS A 472 -23.63 4.77 2.17
CA CYS A 472 -24.63 5.47 1.39
C CYS A 472 -26.05 5.02 1.73
N LYS A 473 -26.25 3.72 1.98
CA LYS A 473 -27.53 3.16 2.43
C LYS A 473 -27.95 3.69 3.79
N LYS A 474 -27.04 3.70 4.77
CA LYS A 474 -27.28 4.30 6.10
C LYS A 474 -27.62 5.79 6.01
N LYS A 475 -26.95 6.52 5.10
CA LYS A 475 -27.13 7.97 4.95
C LYS A 475 -28.40 8.36 4.20
N TYR A 476 -28.70 7.71 3.08
CA TYR A 476 -29.77 8.12 2.15
C TYR A 476 -31.02 7.23 2.21
N GLY A 477 -30.98 6.10 2.92
CA GLY A 477 -32.17 5.28 3.19
C GLY A 477 -32.89 4.81 1.93
N ALA A 478 -34.17 5.21 1.77
CA ALA A 478 -35.02 4.84 0.64
C ALA A 478 -34.58 5.49 -0.69
N ASP A 479 -33.95 6.67 -0.64
CA ASP A 479 -33.42 7.31 -1.85
C ASP A 479 -32.25 6.52 -2.42
N TRP A 480 -31.48 5.82 -1.57
CA TRP A 480 -30.45 4.90 -2.04
C TRP A 480 -31.03 3.67 -2.73
N ASP A 481 -32.14 3.11 -2.21
CA ASP A 481 -32.83 1.99 -2.88
C ASP A 481 -33.34 2.41 -4.26
N ARG A 482 -33.93 3.61 -4.34
CA ARG A 482 -34.34 4.18 -5.61
C ARG A 482 -33.15 4.34 -6.56
N TYR A 483 -32.04 4.87 -6.07
CA TYR A 483 -30.81 5.03 -6.86
C TYR A 483 -30.30 3.70 -7.41
N THR A 484 -30.16 2.68 -6.55
CA THR A 484 -29.65 1.36 -6.92
C THR A 484 -30.59 0.60 -7.84
N SER A 485 -31.90 0.88 -7.81
CA SER A 485 -32.87 0.33 -8.76
C SER A 485 -32.67 0.87 -10.19
N MET A 486 -32.22 2.12 -10.31
CA MET A 486 -31.97 2.81 -11.59
C MET A 486 -30.58 2.47 -12.14
N VAL A 487 -29.56 2.52 -11.29
CA VAL A 487 -28.17 2.21 -11.64
C VAL A 487 -27.80 0.89 -10.99
N ARG A 488 -28.06 -0.22 -11.68
CA ARG A 488 -27.97 -1.57 -11.10
C ARG A 488 -26.53 -2.05 -10.92
N SER A 489 -25.66 -1.76 -11.88
CA SER A 489 -24.26 -2.20 -11.85
C SER A 489 -23.45 -1.42 -10.83
N ARG A 490 -22.60 -2.13 -10.09
CA ARG A 490 -21.73 -1.60 -9.05
C ARG A 490 -20.47 -1.02 -9.66
N ILE A 491 -19.67 -1.84 -10.33
CA ILE A 491 -18.36 -1.46 -10.89
C ILE A 491 -18.31 -1.75 -12.38
N ILE A 492 -18.67 -2.96 -12.79
CA ILE A 492 -18.54 -3.43 -14.18
C ILE A 492 -19.91 -3.42 -14.83
N PRO A 493 -20.18 -2.50 -15.78
CA PRO A 493 -21.48 -2.38 -16.41
C PRO A 493 -21.97 -3.70 -17.00
N GLY A 494 -23.16 -4.14 -16.59
CA GLY A 494 -23.79 -5.37 -17.06
C GLY A 494 -23.22 -6.68 -16.50
N ILE A 495 -22.20 -6.65 -15.64
CA ILE A 495 -21.58 -7.85 -15.04
C ILE A 495 -21.72 -7.84 -13.51
N TYR A 496 -21.28 -6.76 -12.85
CA TYR A 496 -21.29 -6.58 -11.40
C TYR A 496 -21.70 -5.16 -11.04
#